data_AF-A0A8J5LP97-F1
#
_entry.id   AF-A0A8J5LP97-F1
#
_cell.length_a   1.000
_cell.length_b   1.000
_cell.length_c   1.000
_cell.angle_alpha   90.00
_cell.angle_beta   90.00
_cell.angle_gamma   90.00
#
_symmetry.space_group_name_H-M   'P 1'
#
loop_
_entity.id
_entity.type
_entity.pdbx_description
1 polymer ?
#
loop_
_entity_poly.entity_id
_entity_poly.type
_entity_poly.pdbx_seq_one_letter_code
_entity_poly.pdbx_strand_id
1 'polypeptide(L)'
;MNVIVHLVTICFNTAIRDELIDLEHQRVSIEERRDTFKKREKDLDRARNLLSMCASVTNIIPDFEDPTKISGMVVDRNKKSVKKFEFERTESPLDVCNKLWKMV
;
A
#
# COMPACT_ATOMS: atom_id res chain seq x y z
N MET A 1 17.30 3.49 -60.86
CA MET A 1 18.01 2.86 -59.73
C MET A 1 17.97 3.71 -58.45
N ASN A 2 18.15 5.04 -58.50
CA ASN A 2 18.16 5.91 -57.30
C ASN A 2 16.84 6.02 -56.51
N VAL A 3 15.68 5.93 -57.16
CA VAL A 3 14.38 6.13 -56.49
C VAL A 3 14.03 5.00 -55.52
N ILE A 4 14.36 3.75 -55.88
CA ILE A 4 14.09 2.57 -55.05
C ILE A 4 14.96 2.59 -53.79
N VAL A 5 16.24 2.94 -53.93
CA VAL A 5 17.17 3.06 -52.79
C VAL A 5 16.68 4.14 -51.81
N HIS A 6 16.26 5.31 -52.33
CA HIS A 6 15.70 6.37 -51.52
C HIS A 6 14.43 5.94 -50.76
N LEU A 7 13.52 5.22 -51.42
CA LEU A 7 12.29 4.74 -50.81
C LEU A 7 12.56 3.72 -49.69
N VAL A 8 13.49 2.79 -49.92
CA VAL A 8 13.89 1.79 -48.90
C VAL A 8 14.51 2.47 -47.69
N THR A 9 15.39 3.46 -47.88
CA THR A 9 15.97 4.23 -46.77
C THR A 9 14.91 4.97 -45.97
N ILE A 10 13.91 5.57 -46.62
CA ILE A 10 12.80 6.26 -45.93
C ILE A 10 11.98 5.28 -45.10
N CYS A 11 11.59 4.13 -45.66
CA CYS A 11 10.82 3.12 -44.94
C CYS A 11 11.59 2.57 -43.74
N PHE A 12 12.88 2.27 -43.91
CA PHE A 12 13.74 1.79 -42.83
C PHE A 12 13.88 2.82 -41.70
N ASN A 13 14.14 4.08 -42.04
CA ASN A 13 14.22 5.15 -41.04
C ASN A 13 12.90 5.40 -40.32
N THR A 14 11.76 5.23 -41.01
CA THR A 14 10.44 5.34 -40.41
C THR A 14 10.21 4.21 -39.41
N ALA A 15 10.53 2.97 -39.76
CA ALA A 15 10.41 1.83 -38.84
C ALA A 15 11.27 2.01 -37.58
N ILE A 16 12.52 2.47 -37.73
CA ILE A 16 13.40 2.77 -36.59
C ILE A 16 12.80 3.86 -35.70
N ARG A 17 12.29 4.93 -36.32
CA ARG A 17 11.70 6.04 -35.56
C ARG A 17 10.47 5.58 -34.77
N ASP A 18 9.63 4.74 -35.36
CA ASP A 18 8.41 4.27 -34.71
C ASP A 18 8.74 3.33 -33.53
N GLU A 19 9.75 2.46 -33.67
CA GLU A 19 10.27 1.65 -32.57
C GLU A 19 10.88 2.50 -31.45
N LEU A 20 11.63 3.55 -31.80
CA LEU A 20 12.18 4.49 -30.82
C LEU A 20 11.08 5.21 -30.03
N ILE A 21 10.00 5.64 -30.71
CA ILE A 21 8.85 6.27 -30.08
C ILE A 21 8.15 5.28 -29.13
N ASP A 22 7.96 4.03 -29.55
CA ASP A 22 7.34 3.01 -28.69
C ASP A 22 8.18 2.74 -27.44
N LEU A 23 9.50 2.57 -27.60
CA LEU A 23 10.42 2.38 -26.47
C LEU A 23 10.42 3.58 -25.51
N GLU A 24 10.31 4.80 -26.03
CA GLU A 24 10.21 6.00 -25.20
C GLU A 24 8.91 6.02 -24.39
N HIS A 25 7.78 5.66 -25.00
CA HIS A 25 6.50 5.53 -24.29
C HIS A 25 6.56 4.44 -23.22
N GLN A 26 7.17 3.29 -23.52
CA GLN A 26 7.37 2.23 -22.54
C GLN A 26 8.24 2.70 -21.37
N ARG A 27 9.33 3.42 -21.64
CA ARG A 27 10.22 3.97 -20.60
C ARG A 27 9.45 4.89 -19.65
N VAL A 28 8.69 5.83 -20.20
CA VAL A 28 7.87 6.76 -19.41
C VAL A 28 6.85 5.99 -18.56
N SER A 29 6.14 5.03 -19.15
CA SER A 29 5.17 4.19 -18.44
C SER A 29 5.81 3.41 -17.28
N ILE A 30 7.01 2.86 -17.48
CA ILE A 30 7.75 2.13 -16.44
C ILE A 30 8.17 3.08 -15.31
N GLU A 31 8.62 4.29 -15.65
CA GLU A 31 9.04 5.29 -14.67
C GLU A 31 7.89 5.76 -13.79
N GLU A 32 6.72 6.04 -14.36
CA GLU A 32 5.50 6.36 -13.62
C GLU A 32 5.07 5.22 -12.69
N ARG A 33 5.11 3.98 -13.18
CA ARG A 33 4.83 2.79 -12.36
C ARG A 33 5.81 2.62 -11.21
N ARG A 34 7.10 2.92 -11.44
CA ARG A 34 8.13 2.86 -10.39
C ARG A 34 7.87 3.89 -9.30
N ASP A 35 7.49 5.11 -9.67
CA ASP A 35 7.25 6.18 -8.70
C ASP A 35 5.98 5.95 -7.87
N THR A 36 4.91 5.42 -8.50
CA THR A 36 3.71 4.99 -7.78
C THR A 36 4.00 3.81 -6.84
N PHE A 37 4.92 2.91 -7.19
CA PHE A 37 5.38 1.84 -6.31
C PHE A 37 6.14 2.38 -5.09
N LYS A 38 7.14 3.25 -5.31
CA LYS A 38 7.90 3.90 -4.22
C LYS A 38 7.01 4.66 -3.25
N LYS A 39 5.98 5.35 -3.76
CA LYS A 39 5.01 6.04 -2.91
C LYS A 39 4.23 5.06 -2.02
N ARG A 40 3.73 3.96 -2.61
CA ARG A 40 3.00 2.92 -1.86
C ARG A 40 3.86 2.26 -0.80
N GLU A 41 5.12 1.96 -1.11
CA GLU A 41 6.08 1.40 -0.16
C GLU A 41 6.27 2.34 1.04
N LYS A 42 6.50 3.63 0.79
CA LYS A 42 6.63 4.64 1.84
C LYS A 42 5.35 4.76 2.70
N ASP A 43 4.18 4.69 2.07
CA ASP A 43 2.89 4.77 2.78
C ASP A 43 2.68 3.51 3.65
N LEU A 44 3.07 2.33 3.18
CA LEU A 44 3.04 1.07 3.95
C LEU A 44 4.00 1.12 5.14
N ASP A 45 5.22 1.62 4.96
CA ASP A 45 6.17 1.79 6.06
C ASP A 45 5.64 2.76 7.11
N ARG A 46 5.04 3.86 6.68
CA ARG A 46 4.40 4.82 7.60
C ARG A 46 3.25 4.18 8.37
N ALA A 47 2.38 3.41 7.71
CA ALA A 47 1.28 2.71 8.34
C ALA A 47 1.79 1.67 9.36
N ARG A 48 2.81 0.89 8.99
CA ARG A 48 3.45 -0.09 9.88
C ARG A 48 4.06 0.57 11.12
N ASN A 49 4.77 1.68 10.95
CA ASN A 49 5.38 2.42 12.05
C ASN A 49 4.32 2.99 13.00
N LEU A 50 3.23 3.53 12.47
CA LEU A 50 2.09 4.01 13.27
C LEU A 50 1.45 2.86 14.06
N LEU A 51 1.19 1.72 13.43
CA LEU A 51 0.64 0.55 14.10
C LEU A 51 1.57 0.02 15.20
N SER A 52 2.88 -0.05 14.91
CA SER A 52 3.88 -0.47 15.90
C SER A 52 3.94 0.48 17.09
N MET A 53 3.88 1.79 16.86
CA MET A 53 3.84 2.79 17.91
C MET A 53 2.57 2.61 18.77
N CYS A 54 1.40 2.51 18.16
CA CYS A 54 0.14 2.31 18.88
C CYS A 54 0.18 1.03 19.72
N ALA A 55 0.61 -0.09 19.13
CA ALA A 55 0.72 -1.38 19.83
C ALA A 55 1.73 -1.33 20.99
N SER A 56 2.79 -0.52 20.90
CA SER A 56 3.77 -0.38 21.99
C SER A 56 3.21 0.34 23.23
N VAL A 57 2.22 1.21 23.03
CA VAL A 57 1.59 1.98 24.11
C VAL A 57 0.39 1.23 24.68
N THR A 58 -0.44 0.64 23.83
CA THR A 58 -1.71 0.04 24.25
C THR A 58 -1.61 -1.46 24.51
N ASN A 59 -0.56 -2.12 24.01
CA ASN A 59 -0.48 -3.58 23.92
C ASN A 59 -1.67 -4.23 23.20
N ILE A 60 -2.39 -3.48 22.37
CA ILE A 60 -3.51 -3.96 21.58
C ILE A 60 -3.00 -4.43 20.22
N ILE A 61 -3.44 -5.62 19.80
CA ILE A 61 -3.30 -6.14 18.45
C ILE A 61 -4.71 -6.16 17.85
N PRO A 62 -5.03 -5.26 16.90
CA PRO A 62 -6.32 -5.25 16.22
C PRO A 62 -6.47 -6.47 15.29
N ASP A 63 -7.70 -6.92 15.13
CA ASP A 63 -8.09 -7.94 14.15
C ASP A 63 -8.75 -7.24 12.94
N PHE A 64 -8.29 -7.59 11.74
CA PHE A 64 -8.71 -6.97 10.48
C PHE A 64 -9.51 -7.92 9.57
N GLU A 65 -9.73 -9.17 9.99
CA GLU A 65 -10.40 -10.19 9.15
C GLU A 65 -11.89 -9.90 8.94
N ASP A 66 -12.57 -9.40 9.97
CA ASP A 66 -14.00 -9.11 9.93
C ASP A 66 -14.25 -7.59 9.87
N PRO A 67 -14.67 -7.08 8.69
CA PRO A 67 -14.93 -5.67 8.52
C PRO A 67 -16.34 -5.27 8.98
N THR A 68 -17.05 -6.05 9.79
CA THR A 68 -18.34 -5.62 10.35
C THR A 68 -18.21 -5.12 11.78
N LYS A 69 -17.12 -5.49 12.45
CA LYS A 69 -16.88 -5.27 13.88
C LYS A 69 -15.55 -4.56 14.14
N ILE A 70 -15.34 -4.22 15.41
CA ILE A 70 -14.08 -3.74 15.96
C ILE A 70 -13.61 -4.80 16.95
N SER A 71 -12.69 -5.66 16.53
CA SER A 71 -12.19 -6.77 17.35
C SER A 71 -10.67 -6.76 17.46
N GLY A 72 -10.16 -7.54 18.41
CA GLY A 72 -8.73 -7.69 18.61
C GLY A 72 -8.40 -8.32 19.95
N MET A 73 -7.13 -8.18 20.34
CA MET A 73 -6.63 -8.73 21.60
C MET A 73 -5.71 -7.74 22.33
N VAL A 74 -5.84 -7.68 23.64
CA VAL A 74 -4.92 -6.98 24.55
C VAL A 74 -3.91 -7.98 25.10
N VAL A 75 -2.63 -7.70 24.96
CA VAL A 75 -1.52 -8.59 25.35
C VAL A 75 -0.81 -8.04 26.58
N ASP A 76 -1.03 -8.65 27.74
CA ASP A 76 -0.25 -8.32 28.94
C ASP A 76 1.02 -9.18 28.95
N ARG A 77 2.16 -8.57 28.58
CA ARG A 77 3.47 -9.24 28.55
C ARG A 77 3.97 -9.60 29.95
N ASN A 78 3.63 -8.81 30.96
CA ASN A 78 4.08 -9.03 32.34
C ASN A 78 3.36 -10.23 32.96
N LYS A 79 2.05 -10.31 32.73
CA LYS A 79 1.20 -11.40 33.25
C LYS A 79 1.09 -12.60 32.28
N LYS A 80 1.75 -12.54 31.12
CA LYS A 80 1.65 -13.53 30.04
C LYS A 80 0.19 -13.88 29.71
N SER A 81 -0.68 -12.87 29.66
CA SER A 81 -2.12 -13.06 29.45
C SER A 81 -2.61 -12.34 28.20
N VAL A 82 -3.63 -12.92 27.57
CA VAL A 82 -4.25 -12.38 26.36
C VAL A 82 -5.75 -12.28 26.61
N LYS A 83 -6.32 -11.08 26.38
CA LYS A 83 -7.77 -10.83 26.47
C LYS A 83 -8.29 -10.42 25.12
N LYS A 84 -9.31 -11.11 24.61
CA LYS A 84 -9.99 -10.73 23.36
C LYS A 84 -11.08 -9.70 23.64
N PHE A 85 -11.32 -8.80 22.70
CA PHE A 85 -12.44 -7.87 22.71
C PHE A 85 -13.13 -7.86 21.35
N GLU A 86 -14.39 -7.47 21.36
CA GLU A 86 -15.24 -7.31 20.18
C GLU A 86 -16.29 -6.24 20.49
N PHE A 87 -16.48 -5.31 19.56
CA PHE A 87 -17.47 -4.24 19.62
C PHE A 87 -18.18 -4.12 18.27
N GLU A 88 -19.44 -3.76 18.31
CA GLU A 88 -20.20 -3.45 17.09
C GLU A 88 -19.74 -2.11 16.52
N ARG A 89 -19.67 -2.00 15.18
CA ARG A 89 -19.33 -0.71 14.54
C ARG A 89 -20.37 0.39 14.74
N THR A 90 -21.57 0.01 15.17
CA THR A 90 -22.65 0.95 15.52
C THR A 90 -22.48 1.56 16.90
N GLU A 91 -21.57 1.04 17.74
CA GLU A 91 -21.27 1.63 19.03
C GLU A 91 -20.59 3.00 18.90
N SER A 92 -20.88 3.88 19.86
CA SER A 92 -20.27 5.22 19.92
C SER A 92 -18.74 5.11 19.99
N PRO A 93 -17.98 5.83 19.14
CA PRO A 93 -16.53 5.82 19.17
C PRO A 93 -15.95 6.18 20.55
N LEU A 94 -16.58 7.12 21.27
CA LEU A 94 -16.15 7.52 22.60
C LEU A 94 -16.31 6.38 23.62
N ASP A 95 -17.42 5.64 23.55
CA ASP A 95 -17.69 4.53 24.45
C ASP A 95 -16.73 3.36 24.19
N VAL A 96 -16.48 3.03 22.93
CA VAL A 96 -15.49 2.02 22.54
C VAL A 96 -14.09 2.42 23.03
N CYS A 97 -13.67 3.66 22.82
CA CYS A 97 -12.38 4.16 23.32
C CYS A 97 -12.28 4.06 24.85
N ASN A 98 -13.32 4.48 25.58
CA ASN A 98 -13.36 4.39 27.03
C ASN A 98 -13.31 2.94 27.53
N LYS A 99 -13.98 2.01 26.85
CA LYS A 99 -13.94 0.58 27.16
C LYS A 99 -12.54 0.00 26.92
N LEU A 100 -11.92 0.32 25.77
CA LEU A 100 -10.56 -0.12 25.44
C LEU A 100 -9.52 0.42 26.42
N TRP A 101 -9.60 1.69 26.78
CA TRP A 101 -8.65 2.33 27.70
C TRP A 101 -8.69 1.74 29.11
N LYS A 102 -9.82 1.16 29.53
CA LYS A 102 -9.95 0.44 30.81
C LYS A 102 -9.31 -0.96 30.78
N MET A 103 -8.98 -1.48 29.59
CA MET A 103 -8.37 -2.81 29.42
C MET A 103 -6.85 -2.78 29.38
N VAL A 104 -6.26 -1.65 29.00
CA VAL A 104 -4.82 -1.36 28.96
C VAL A 104 -4.34 -1.03 30.37
#